data_AF-A0A3D4AYS1-F1
#
_entry.id   AF-A0A3D4AYS1-F1
#
_cell.length_a   1.000
_cell.length_b   1.000
_cell.length_c   1.000
_cell.angle_alpha   90.00
_cell.angle_beta   90.00
_cell.angle_gamma   90.00
#
_symmetry.space_group_name_H-M   'P 1'
#
loop_
_entity.id
_entity.type
_entity.pdbx_description
1 polymer ?
#
loop_
_entity_poly.entity_id
_entity_poly.type
_entity_poly.pdbx_seq_one_letter_code
_entity_poly.pdbx_strand_id
1 'polypeptide(L)'
;NSTLPCLAVEAVRRFMQRPPFGYLHRLQQCLFVQGRNINDRLLLGQVALEFGLRRSEFDASLEDQELRDIVSAQFVSSRVYGTNALPSVLVENSAERRLLLGGYADAAMLVAQIRARLALSA
;
A
#
# COMPACT_ATOMS: atom_id res chain seq x y z
N ASN A 1 0.77 -3.08 -15.44
CA ASN A 1 -0.50 -2.88 -14.71
C ASN A 1 -0.27 -3.31 -13.26
N SER A 2 -0.77 -2.54 -12.28
CA SER A 2 -0.62 -2.81 -10.83
C SER A 2 -1.95 -2.91 -10.07
N THR A 3 -3.10 -2.88 -10.76
CA THR A 3 -4.41 -2.92 -10.10
C THR A 3 -4.60 -4.19 -9.27
N LEU A 4 -4.35 -5.37 -9.85
CA LEU A 4 -4.52 -6.64 -9.16
C LEU A 4 -3.62 -6.78 -7.91
N PRO A 5 -2.31 -6.48 -7.95
CA PRO A 5 -1.49 -6.51 -6.73
C PRO A 5 -1.91 -5.46 -5.71
N CYS A 6 -2.42 -4.28 -6.11
CA CYS A 6 -2.99 -3.31 -5.16
C CYS A 6 -4.26 -3.83 -4.47
N LEU A 7 -5.17 -4.48 -5.22
CA LEU A 7 -6.33 -5.17 -4.64
C LEU A 7 -5.90 -6.25 -3.64
N ALA A 8 -4.87 -7.03 -3.97
CA ALA A 8 -4.36 -8.06 -3.08
C ALA A 8 -3.78 -7.48 -1.78
N VAL A 9 -3.06 -6.36 -1.87
CA VAL A 9 -2.55 -5.64 -0.69
C VAL A 9 -3.71 -5.13 0.18
N GLU A 10 -4.76 -4.57 -0.42
CA GLU A 10 -5.94 -4.10 0.30
C GLU A 10 -6.73 -5.26 0.94
N ALA A 11 -6.87 -6.39 0.26
CA ALA A 11 -7.50 -7.59 0.80
C ALA A 11 -6.77 -8.11 2.04
N VAL A 12 -5.44 -8.15 2.00
CA VAL A 12 -4.62 -8.55 3.15
C VAL A 12 -4.70 -7.50 4.27
N ARG A 13 -4.75 -6.19 3.95
CA ARG A 13 -4.99 -5.13 4.93
C ARG A 13 -6.31 -5.32 5.67
N ARG A 14 -7.41 -5.58 4.93
CA ARG A 14 -8.75 -5.83 5.46
C ARG A 14 -8.78 -7.08 6.34
N PHE A 15 -8.11 -8.16 5.93
CA PHE A 15 -7.99 -9.37 6.76
C PHE A 15 -7.20 -9.11 8.06
N MET A 16 -6.05 -8.45 7.97
CA MET A 16 -5.15 -8.26 9.11
C MET A 16 -5.58 -7.13 10.06
N GLN A 17 -6.49 -6.25 9.63
CA GLN A 17 -6.91 -5.05 10.36
C GLN A 17 -5.73 -4.13 10.76
N ARG A 18 -4.66 -4.16 9.97
CA ARG A 18 -3.43 -3.36 10.16
C ARG A 18 -2.67 -3.18 8.84
N PRO A 19 -1.73 -2.24 8.74
CA PRO A 19 -0.91 -2.07 7.54
C PRO A 19 -0.20 -3.39 7.15
N PRO A 20 -0.37 -3.88 5.90
CA PRO A 20 0.12 -5.19 5.47
C PRO A 20 1.57 -5.12 4.98
N PHE A 21 2.46 -4.44 5.72
CA PHE A 21 3.84 -4.19 5.26
C PHE A 21 4.61 -5.46 4.95
N GLY A 22 4.41 -6.52 5.73
CA GLY A 22 5.03 -7.82 5.47
C GLY A 22 4.62 -8.40 4.11
N TYR A 23 3.33 -8.37 3.80
CA TYR A 23 2.79 -8.85 2.52
C TYR A 23 3.30 -8.02 1.34
N LEU A 24 3.24 -6.68 1.47
CA LEU A 24 3.76 -5.78 0.44
C LEU A 24 5.25 -6.02 0.17
N HIS A 25 6.06 -6.15 1.22
CA HIS A 25 7.49 -6.43 1.09
C HIS A 25 7.73 -7.77 0.39
N ARG A 26 6.98 -8.81 0.76
CA ARG A 26 7.07 -10.13 0.15
C ARG A 26 6.70 -10.13 -1.34
N LEU A 27 5.68 -9.35 -1.74
CA LEU A 27 5.36 -9.14 -3.15
C LEU A 27 6.46 -8.39 -3.91
N GLN A 28 7.07 -7.38 -3.29
CA GLN A 28 8.21 -6.67 -3.87
C GLN A 28 9.40 -7.62 -4.09
N GLN A 29 9.67 -8.54 -3.15
CA GLN A 29 10.69 -9.58 -3.34
C GLN A 29 10.34 -10.53 -4.49
N CYS A 30 9.08 -10.98 -4.59
CA CYS A 30 8.62 -11.79 -5.73
C CYS A 30 8.90 -11.11 -7.07
N LEU A 31 8.57 -9.82 -7.18
CA LEU A 31 8.75 -9.07 -8.43
C LEU A 31 10.23 -8.77 -8.71
N PHE A 32 10.90 -8.06 -7.80
CA PHE A 32 12.20 -7.44 -8.07
C PHE A 32 13.39 -8.36 -7.84
N VAL A 33 13.28 -9.33 -6.93
CA VAL A 33 14.38 -10.26 -6.61
C VAL A 33 14.20 -11.58 -7.35
N GLN A 34 12.97 -12.08 -7.43
CA GLN A 34 12.68 -13.43 -7.95
C GLN A 34 12.16 -13.41 -9.40
N GLY A 35 11.88 -12.24 -9.98
CA GLY A 35 11.37 -12.12 -11.35
C GLY A 35 9.99 -12.76 -11.57
N ARG A 36 9.18 -12.94 -10.52
CA ARG A 36 7.85 -13.58 -10.59
C ARG A 36 6.78 -12.58 -10.98
N ASN A 37 5.77 -13.05 -11.73
CA ASN A 37 4.66 -12.22 -12.18
C ASN A 37 3.64 -11.94 -11.06
N ILE A 38 3.68 -10.75 -10.47
CA ILE A 38 2.69 -10.32 -9.44
C ILE A 38 1.33 -9.90 -10.00
N ASN A 39 1.08 -10.08 -11.30
CA ASN A 39 -0.28 -10.06 -11.87
C ASN A 39 -0.89 -11.47 -11.97
N ASP A 40 -0.23 -12.50 -11.44
CA ASP A 40 -0.79 -13.84 -11.30
C ASP A 40 -1.58 -13.98 -9.99
N ARG A 41 -2.89 -14.20 -10.09
CA ARG A 41 -3.77 -14.45 -8.93
C ARG A 41 -3.32 -15.67 -8.13
N LEU A 42 -2.77 -16.71 -8.77
CA LEU A 42 -2.26 -17.88 -8.07
C LEU A 42 -1.11 -17.50 -7.14
N LEU A 43 -0.10 -16.79 -7.66
CA LEU A 43 0.99 -16.23 -6.87
C LEU A 43 0.51 -15.37 -5.70
N LEU A 44 -0.38 -14.41 -5.96
CA LEU A 44 -0.81 -13.45 -4.94
C LEU A 44 -1.49 -14.13 -3.75
N GLY A 45 -2.34 -15.13 -4.02
CA GLY A 45 -2.99 -15.92 -2.98
C GLY A 45 -2.05 -16.90 -2.26
N GLN A 46 -1.03 -17.44 -2.95
CA GLN A 46 0.02 -18.23 -2.29
C GLN A 46 0.80 -17.39 -1.29
N VAL A 47 1.18 -16.17 -1.67
CA VAL A 47 1.85 -15.24 -0.76
C VAL A 47 0.92 -14.84 0.38
N ALA A 48 -0.38 -14.63 0.13
CA ALA A 48 -1.33 -14.25 1.18
C ALA A 48 -1.49 -15.34 2.25
N LEU A 49 -1.37 -16.62 1.84
CA LEU A 49 -1.36 -17.76 2.76
C LEU A 49 -0.18 -17.72 3.75
N GLU A 50 0.99 -17.21 3.34
CA GLU A 50 2.14 -16.98 4.24
C GLU A 50 1.78 -16.04 5.41
N PHE A 51 0.73 -15.22 5.26
CA PHE A 51 0.22 -14.28 6.27
C PHE A 51 -1.11 -14.75 6.91
N GLY A 52 -1.52 -15.99 6.66
CA GLY A 52 -2.69 -16.63 7.29
C GLY A 52 -4.03 -16.42 6.57
N LEU A 53 -4.06 -15.70 5.45
CA LEU A 53 -5.29 -15.54 4.65
C LEU A 53 -5.47 -16.75 3.74
N ARG A 54 -6.52 -17.54 3.95
CA ARG A 54 -6.74 -18.75 3.15
C ARG A 54 -7.09 -18.39 1.71
N ARG A 55 -6.80 -19.32 0.81
CA ARG A 55 -6.98 -19.12 -0.63
C ARG A 55 -8.41 -18.74 -1.02
N SER A 56 -9.40 -19.44 -0.49
CA SER A 56 -10.82 -19.17 -0.79
C SER A 56 -11.26 -17.78 -0.31
N GLU A 57 -10.78 -17.35 0.86
CA GLU A 57 -11.08 -16.03 1.44
C GLU A 57 -10.39 -14.92 0.65
N PHE A 58 -9.14 -15.14 0.23
CA PHE A 58 -8.42 -14.24 -0.66
C PHE A 58 -9.15 -14.08 -2.00
N ASP A 59 -9.53 -15.18 -2.63
CA ASP A 59 -10.21 -15.15 -3.92
C ASP A 59 -11.57 -14.45 -3.81
N ALA A 60 -12.35 -14.71 -2.75
CA ALA A 60 -13.60 -14.00 -2.49
C ALA A 60 -13.38 -12.49 -2.29
N SER A 61 -12.31 -12.10 -1.58
CA SER A 61 -11.98 -10.67 -1.35
C SER A 61 -11.66 -9.93 -2.65
N LEU A 62 -11.09 -10.60 -3.65
CA LEU A 62 -10.80 -9.97 -4.95
C LEU A 62 -12.04 -9.79 -5.85
N GLU A 63 -13.11 -10.53 -5.57
CA GLU A 63 -14.40 -10.37 -6.25
C GLU A 63 -15.31 -9.34 -5.54
N ASP A 64 -14.94 -8.90 -4.33
CA ASP A 64 -15.69 -7.91 -3.58
C ASP A 64 -15.67 -6.54 -4.28
N GLN A 65 -16.85 -6.06 -4.66
CA GLN A 65 -17.01 -4.77 -5.32
C GLN A 65 -16.62 -3.60 -4.42
N GLU A 66 -16.89 -3.70 -3.11
CA GLU A 66 -16.53 -2.66 -2.15
C GLU A 66 -15.00 -2.45 -2.12
N LEU A 67 -14.25 -3.56 -2.12
CA LEU A 67 -12.80 -3.52 -2.12
C LEU A 67 -12.24 -2.93 -3.43
N ARG A 68 -12.88 -3.22 -4.57
CA ARG A 68 -12.52 -2.63 -5.86
C ARG A 68 -12.75 -1.12 -5.88
N ASP A 69 -13.86 -0.68 -5.32
CA ASP A 69 -14.21 0.75 -5.24
C ASP A 69 -13.24 1.49 -4.32
N ILE A 70 -12.85 0.89 -3.19
CA ILE A 70 -11.82 1.45 -2.29
C ILE A 70 -10.50 1.64 -3.02
N VAL A 71 -9.99 0.62 -3.71
CA VAL A 71 -8.71 0.72 -4.42
C VAL A 71 -8.77 1.73 -5.58
N SER A 72 -9.90 1.79 -6.29
CA SER A 72 -10.15 2.81 -7.31
C SER A 72 -10.09 4.23 -6.71
N ALA A 73 -10.78 4.45 -5.59
CA ALA A 73 -10.76 5.72 -4.88
C ALA A 73 -9.37 6.08 -4.35
N GLN A 74 -8.57 5.11 -3.91
CA GLN A 74 -7.17 5.33 -3.52
C GLN A 74 -6.31 5.82 -4.70
N PHE A 75 -6.47 5.24 -5.90
CA PHE A 75 -5.76 5.71 -7.09
C PHE A 75 -6.18 7.11 -7.55
N VAL A 76 -7.46 7.46 -7.39
CA VAL A 76 -7.95 8.81 -7.70
C VAL A 76 -7.43 9.81 -6.67
N SER A 77 -7.59 9.51 -5.38
CA SER A 77 -7.20 10.41 -4.29
C SER A 77 -5.69 10.64 -4.21
N SER A 78 -4.85 9.66 -4.55
CA SER A 78 -3.40 9.87 -4.56
C SER A 78 -2.98 11.01 -5.48
N ARG A 79 -3.65 11.18 -6.63
CA ARG A 79 -3.37 12.26 -7.59
C ARG A 79 -3.66 13.65 -7.03
N VAL A 80 -4.60 13.77 -6.09
CA VAL A 80 -5.02 15.04 -5.48
C VAL A 80 -3.91 15.66 -4.64
N TYR A 81 -3.02 14.83 -4.07
CA TYR A 81 -1.93 15.31 -3.20
C TYR A 81 -0.63 15.65 -3.94
N GLY A 82 -0.70 15.84 -5.27
CA GLY A 82 0.47 16.25 -6.07
C GLY A 82 1.53 15.16 -6.22
N THR A 83 1.18 13.90 -5.98
CA THR A 83 2.11 12.77 -6.13
C THR A 83 2.33 12.46 -7.60
N ASN A 84 3.16 13.26 -8.28
CA ASN A 84 3.62 12.97 -9.65
C ASN A 84 4.65 11.82 -9.69
N ALA A 85 5.07 11.35 -8.51
CA ALA A 85 6.01 10.25 -8.34
C ALA A 85 5.66 9.41 -7.11
N LEU A 86 6.11 8.15 -7.13
CA LEU A 86 6.09 7.23 -5.99
C LEU A 86 7.54 6.91 -5.57
N PRO A 87 7.80 6.56 -4.29
CA PRO A 87 6.84 6.58 -3.17
C PRO A 87 6.48 8.02 -2.77
N SER A 88 5.33 8.18 -2.13
CA SER A 88 4.93 9.46 -1.53
C SER A 88 4.50 9.24 -0.09
N VAL A 89 4.89 10.15 0.80
CA VAL A 89 4.53 10.14 2.21
C VAL A 89 3.69 11.36 2.50
N LEU A 90 2.49 11.14 3.03
CA LEU A 90 1.57 12.18 3.49
C LEU A 90 1.59 12.23 5.01
N VAL A 91 1.36 13.42 5.56
CA VAL A 91 1.08 13.62 6.98
C VAL A 91 -0.35 14.09 7.12
N GLU A 92 -1.09 13.53 8.08
CA GLU A 92 -2.48 13.86 8.36
C GLU A 92 -2.65 14.17 9.85
N ASN A 93 -3.38 15.26 10.12
CA ASN A 93 -3.90 15.61 11.45
C ASN A 93 -5.42 15.83 11.36
N SER A 94 -6.04 16.27 12.45
CA SER A 94 -7.50 16.48 12.49
C SER A 94 -8.04 17.55 11.53
N ALA A 95 -7.18 18.46 11.05
CA ALA A 95 -7.58 19.58 10.19
C ALA A 95 -7.23 19.35 8.72
N GLU A 96 -6.16 18.60 8.42
CA GLU A 96 -5.61 18.53 7.08
C GLU A 96 -4.73 17.30 6.81
N ARG A 97 -4.68 16.94 5.52
CA ARG A 97 -3.72 16.00 4.94
C ARG A 97 -2.83 16.74 3.94
N ARG A 98 -1.51 16.66 4.11
CA ARG A 98 -0.53 17.34 3.25
C ARG A 98 0.61 16.40 2.82
N LEU A 99 1.21 16.68 1.67
CA LEU A 99 2.41 15.98 1.21
C LEU A 99 3.60 16.33 2.11
N LEU A 100 4.26 15.30 2.65
CA LEU A 100 5.52 15.44 3.38
C LEU A 100 6.71 15.23 2.44
N LEU A 101 6.65 14.17 1.62
CA LEU A 101 7.68 13.84 0.62
C LEU A 101 7.04 13.21 -0.62
N GLY A 102 7.47 13.63 -1.80
CA GLY A 102 7.09 13.04 -3.08
C GLY A 102 8.33 12.55 -3.83
N GLY A 103 8.63 11.25 -3.73
CA GLY A 103 9.84 10.62 -4.25
C GLY A 103 10.57 9.80 -3.19
N TYR A 104 11.68 9.19 -3.59
CA TYR A 104 12.54 8.43 -2.68
C TYR A 104 13.09 9.32 -1.55
N ALA A 105 13.02 8.80 -0.33
CA ALA A 105 13.67 9.36 0.84
C ALA A 105 14.11 8.20 1.74
N ASP A 106 15.29 8.31 2.34
CA ASP A 106 15.73 7.35 3.34
C ASP A 106 15.08 7.60 4.72
N ALA A 107 15.33 6.69 5.66
CA ALA A 107 14.77 6.79 7.00
C ALA A 107 15.23 8.04 7.76
N ALA A 108 16.47 8.49 7.57
CA ALA A 108 17.01 9.66 8.26
C ALA A 108 16.33 10.94 7.75
N MET A 109 16.14 11.05 6.44
CA MET A 109 15.40 12.13 5.79
C MET A 109 13.95 12.19 6.30
N LEU A 110 13.27 11.03 6.34
CA LEU A 110 11.90 10.96 6.86
C LEU A 110 11.80 11.43 8.31
N VAL A 111 12.70 10.95 9.18
CA VAL A 111 12.72 11.34 10.60
C VAL A 111 12.95 12.85 10.77
N ALA A 112 13.88 13.43 10.01
CA ALA A 112 14.16 14.86 10.05
C ALA A 112 12.92 15.69 9.63
N GLN A 113 12.26 15.30 8.54
CA GLN A 113 11.05 15.97 8.04
C GLN A 113 9.88 15.87 9.02
N ILE A 114 9.65 14.69 9.60
CA ILE A 114 8.61 14.48 10.61
C ILE A 114 8.87 15.37 11.84
N ARG A 115 10.09 15.39 12.36
CA ARG A 115 10.46 16.21 13.53
C ARG A 115 10.28 17.70 13.26
N ALA A 116 10.74 18.19 12.12
CA ALA A 116 10.56 19.59 11.73
C ALA A 116 9.07 19.97 11.68
N ARG A 117 8.22 19.07 11.17
CA ARG A 117 6.78 19.34 11.08
C ARG A 117 6.09 19.34 12.44
N LEU A 118 6.46 18.42 13.34
CA LEU A 118 5.92 18.38 14.70
C LEU A 118 6.31 19.62 15.51
N ALA A 119 7.53 20.14 15.33
CA ALA A 119 8.00 21.35 16.01
C ALA A 119 7.22 22.62 15.59
N LEU A 120 6.70 22.66 14.37
CA LEU A 120 5.86 23.76 13.86
C LEU A 120 4.38 23.66 14.27
N SER A 121 3.99 22.57 14.94
CA SER A 121 2.62 22.31 15.37
C SER A 121 2.47 22.30 16.90
N ALA A 122 3.56 22.54 17.64
CA ALA A 122 3.59 22.77 19.08
C ALA A 122 3.59 24.28 19.38
#